data_AF-A0A7K0A9K1-F1
#
_entry.id   AF-A0A7K0A9K1-F1
#
_cell.length_a   1.000
_cell.length_b   1.000
_cell.length_c   1.000
_cell.angle_alpha   90.00
_cell.angle_beta   90.00
_cell.angle_gamma   90.00
#
_symmetry.space_group_name_H-M   'P 1'
#
loop_
_entity.id
_entity.type
_entity.pdbx_description
1 polymer ?
#
loop_
_entity_poly.entity_id
_entity_poly.type
_entity_poly.pdbx_seq_one_letter_code
_entity_poly.pdbx_strand_id
1 'polypeptide(L)'
;MTATDHAALEAAAQLDDAEFNAALARLRKYREQLEQAGQQADEGTLECAANLTKVFEDRRWVDQLPTPKKAHHRGRPIDPASRSRFAKWVKAEIDLSPSYCYRLLNADQLQRILSPKAKESISGETALRPLSKLIKQNRLAEAPVVWQRAEELADGEAPTVTHARKALADHDKATGRTPATKRQGYAQRTIRESRKKAVDYFDYVLQHGSKEDIQELLAELDQRYTEFEQYRLGKDAS
;
A
#
# COMPACT_ATOMS: atom_id res chain seq x y z
N MET A 1 -22.87 0.16 -38.96
CA MET A 1 -23.49 -0.38 -37.74
C MET A 1 -24.79 0.35 -37.54
N THR A 2 -25.84 -0.15 -38.18
CA THR A 2 -27.19 0.42 -38.14
C THR A 2 -27.94 -0.14 -36.93
N ALA A 3 -29.00 0.53 -36.48
CA ALA A 3 -29.86 0.11 -35.37
C ALA A 3 -30.41 -1.34 -35.49
N THR A 4 -30.35 -1.91 -36.69
CA THR A 4 -30.65 -3.30 -37.02
C THR A 4 -29.73 -4.32 -36.32
N ASP A 5 -28.47 -3.95 -36.03
CA ASP A 5 -27.50 -4.83 -35.36
C ASP A 5 -27.79 -5.00 -33.86
N HIS A 6 -28.48 -4.03 -33.23
CA HIS A 6 -28.89 -4.11 -31.83
C HIS A 6 -30.12 -5.02 -31.63
N ALA A 7 -31.08 -4.98 -32.54
CA ALA A 7 -32.27 -5.83 -32.49
C ALA A 7 -31.94 -7.32 -32.73
N ALA A 8 -30.90 -7.62 -33.53
CA ALA A 8 -30.40 -8.99 -33.74
C ALA A 8 -29.65 -9.55 -32.52
N LEU A 9 -29.11 -8.69 -31.66
CA LEU A 9 -28.52 -9.06 -30.36
C LEU A 9 -29.58 -9.22 -29.26
N GLU A 10 -30.73 -8.55 -29.37
CA GLU A 10 -31.86 -8.66 -28.44
C GLU A 10 -32.76 -9.88 -28.70
N ALA A 11 -32.65 -10.52 -29.87
CA ALA A 11 -33.19 -11.86 -30.12
C ALA A 11 -32.29 -12.97 -29.50
N ALA A 12 -31.62 -12.67 -28.38
CA ALA A 12 -31.01 -13.70 -27.55
C ALA A 12 -32.14 -14.62 -27.08
N ALA A 13 -32.12 -15.87 -27.56
CA ALA A 13 -33.05 -16.91 -27.15
C ALA A 13 -33.25 -16.83 -25.63
N GLN A 14 -34.48 -16.50 -25.20
CA GLN A 14 -34.84 -16.57 -23.80
C GLN A 14 -34.63 -18.02 -23.38
N LEU A 15 -33.61 -18.24 -22.55
CA LEU A 15 -33.32 -19.54 -21.97
C LEU A 15 -34.60 -20.04 -21.32
N ASP A 16 -35.00 -21.26 -21.64
CA ASP A 16 -36.08 -21.88 -20.86
C ASP A 16 -35.61 -22.11 -19.41
N ASP A 17 -36.54 -22.42 -18.51
CA ASP A 17 -36.21 -22.57 -17.08
C ASP A 17 -35.14 -23.64 -16.83
N ALA A 18 -35.09 -24.69 -17.66
CA ALA A 18 -34.09 -25.75 -17.52
C ALA A 18 -32.70 -25.29 -17.98
N GLU A 19 -32.63 -24.60 -19.12
CA GLU A 19 -31.41 -24.00 -19.65
C GLU A 19 -30.87 -22.90 -18.73
N PHE A 20 -31.75 -22.06 -18.18
CA PHE A 20 -31.42 -21.02 -17.21
C PHE A 20 -30.83 -21.62 -15.93
N ASN A 21 -31.49 -22.64 -15.35
CA ASN A 21 -30.98 -23.31 -14.15
C ASN A 21 -29.66 -24.05 -14.41
N ALA A 22 -29.49 -24.67 -15.58
CA ALA A 22 -28.24 -25.30 -15.99
C ALA A 22 -27.10 -24.28 -16.20
N ALA A 23 -27.40 -23.10 -16.73
CA ALA A 23 -26.45 -22.00 -16.85
C ALA A 23 -26.04 -21.47 -15.46
N LEU A 24 -27.00 -21.26 -14.55
CA LEU A 24 -26.72 -20.87 -13.17
C LEU A 24 -25.86 -21.92 -12.43
N ALA A 25 -26.13 -23.21 -12.60
CA ALA A 25 -25.32 -24.27 -12.01
C ALA A 25 -23.86 -24.24 -12.54
N ARG A 26 -23.68 -24.02 -13.85
CA ARG A 26 -22.35 -23.83 -14.44
C ARG A 26 -21.62 -22.61 -13.89
N LEU A 27 -22.32 -21.48 -13.71
CA LEU A 27 -21.75 -20.27 -13.12
C LEU A 27 -21.35 -20.46 -11.65
N ARG A 28 -22.18 -21.15 -10.86
CA ARG A 28 -21.85 -21.51 -9.46
C ARG A 28 -20.61 -22.39 -9.40
N LYS A 29 -20.55 -23.43 -10.22
CA LYS A 29 -19.37 -24.32 -10.30
C LYS A 29 -18.11 -23.56 -10.72
N TYR A 30 -18.21 -22.66 -11.70
CA TYR A 30 -17.07 -21.84 -12.11
C TYR A 30 -16.61 -20.89 -11.00
N ARG A 31 -17.56 -20.31 -10.24
CA ARG A 31 -17.24 -19.52 -9.05
C ARG A 31 -16.48 -20.33 -8.00
N GLU A 32 -16.92 -21.54 -7.70
CA GLU A 32 -16.23 -22.44 -6.75
C GLU A 32 -14.80 -22.75 -7.22
N GLN A 33 -14.60 -22.99 -8.52
CA GLN A 33 -13.26 -23.17 -9.11
C GLN A 33 -12.36 -21.94 -8.93
N LEU A 34 -12.90 -20.74 -9.11
CA LEU A 34 -12.16 -19.50 -8.88
C LEU A 34 -11.79 -19.32 -7.40
N GLU A 35 -12.68 -19.67 -6.48
CA GLU A 35 -12.42 -19.60 -5.04
C GLU A 35 -11.32 -20.59 -4.63
N GLN A 36 -11.35 -21.84 -5.13
CA GLN A 36 -10.31 -22.84 -4.89
C GLN A 36 -8.95 -22.43 -5.45
N ALA A 37 -8.90 -21.96 -6.71
CA ALA A 37 -7.66 -21.47 -7.32
C ALA A 37 -7.10 -20.27 -6.55
N GLY A 38 -7.98 -19.40 -6.04
CA GLY A 38 -7.60 -18.28 -5.18
C GLY A 38 -6.99 -18.73 -3.85
N GLN A 39 -7.55 -19.75 -3.20
CA GLN A 39 -7.01 -20.32 -1.96
C GLN A 39 -5.64 -20.95 -2.18
N GLN A 40 -5.47 -21.75 -3.24
CA GLN A 40 -4.19 -22.35 -3.61
C GLN A 40 -3.12 -21.30 -3.90
N ALA A 41 -3.50 -20.19 -4.55
CA ALA A 41 -2.56 -19.09 -4.82
C ALA A 41 -2.19 -18.27 -3.57
N ASP A 42 -3.00 -18.33 -2.50
CA ASP A 42 -2.74 -17.64 -1.23
C ASP A 42 -1.95 -18.51 -0.24
N GLU A 43 -1.91 -19.82 -0.46
CA GLU A 43 -1.16 -20.78 0.35
C GLU A 43 0.34 -20.46 0.32
N GLY A 44 1.00 -20.51 1.49
CA GLY A 44 2.43 -20.19 1.63
C GLY A 44 2.82 -18.72 1.40
N THR A 45 1.87 -17.83 1.06
CA THR A 45 2.19 -16.43 0.76
C THR A 45 2.77 -15.65 1.93
N LEU A 46 2.40 -15.99 3.18
CA LEU A 46 2.95 -15.34 4.37
C LEU A 46 4.41 -15.76 4.64
N GLU A 47 4.76 -17.02 4.37
CA GLU A 47 6.15 -17.48 4.43
C GLU A 47 6.99 -16.80 3.34
N CYS A 48 6.46 -16.73 2.12
CA CYS A 48 7.08 -15.98 1.03
C CYS A 48 7.27 -14.51 1.41
N ALA A 49 6.29 -13.87 2.05
CA ALA A 49 6.39 -12.51 2.55
C ALA A 49 7.51 -12.35 3.59
N ALA A 50 7.61 -13.26 4.56
CA ALA A 50 8.67 -13.24 5.57
C ALA A 50 10.06 -13.40 4.93
N ASN A 51 10.23 -14.34 4.00
CA ASN A 51 11.48 -14.55 3.28
C ASN A 51 11.85 -13.34 2.40
N LEU A 52 10.87 -12.76 1.71
CA LEU A 52 11.07 -11.55 0.91
C LEU A 52 11.52 -10.37 1.76
N THR A 53 10.95 -10.20 2.97
CA THR A 53 11.41 -9.16 3.90
C THR A 53 12.84 -9.42 4.38
N LYS A 54 13.21 -10.67 4.70
CA LYS A 54 14.60 -11.00 5.07
C LYS A 54 15.59 -10.60 3.98
N VAL A 55 15.28 -10.92 2.71
CA VAL A 55 16.12 -10.52 1.57
C VAL A 55 16.16 -8.99 1.42
N PHE A 56 15.02 -8.32 1.60
CA PHE A 56 14.97 -6.86 1.56
C PHE A 56 15.85 -6.23 2.65
N GLU A 57 15.80 -6.76 3.87
CA GLU A 57 16.54 -6.28 5.05
C GLU A 57 18.04 -6.58 5.00
N ASP A 58 18.45 -7.66 4.33
CA ASP A 58 19.84 -8.09 4.17
C ASP A 58 20.71 -7.15 3.31
N ARG A 59 20.09 -6.38 2.42
CA ARG A 59 20.72 -5.34 1.58
C ARG A 59 21.79 -5.78 0.58
N ARG A 60 22.26 -7.05 0.55
CA ARG A 60 23.24 -7.50 -0.48
C ARG A 60 22.77 -7.32 -1.92
N TRP A 61 21.46 -7.28 -2.14
CA TRP A 61 20.86 -6.97 -3.45
C TRP A 61 21.18 -5.55 -3.94
N VAL A 62 21.55 -4.62 -3.05
CA VAL A 62 21.87 -3.23 -3.40
C VAL A 62 23.14 -3.17 -4.25
N ASP A 63 24.14 -3.99 -3.92
CA ASP A 63 25.43 -4.04 -4.64
C ASP A 63 25.31 -4.64 -6.04
N GLN A 64 24.24 -5.42 -6.28
CA GLN A 64 23.94 -6.02 -7.57
C GLN A 64 23.23 -5.05 -8.53
N LEU A 65 22.75 -3.92 -8.01
CA LEU A 65 22.01 -2.96 -8.80
C LEU A 65 22.94 -1.95 -9.48
N PRO A 66 22.66 -1.58 -10.74
CA PRO A 66 23.39 -0.49 -11.37
C PRO A 66 23.14 0.81 -10.62
N THR A 67 24.20 1.60 -10.45
CA THR A 67 24.12 2.95 -9.88
C THR A 67 23.05 3.75 -10.62
N PRO A 68 22.13 4.41 -9.90
CA PRO A 68 21.07 5.16 -10.55
C PRO A 68 21.65 6.21 -11.51
N LYS A 69 21.16 6.23 -12.77
CA LYS A 69 21.61 7.18 -13.80
C LYS A 69 21.45 8.66 -13.40
N LYS A 70 20.59 8.93 -12.43
CA LYS A 70 20.37 10.26 -11.85
C LYS A 70 20.59 10.14 -10.36
N ALA A 71 21.39 11.04 -9.78
CA ALA A 71 21.48 11.15 -8.32
C ALA A 71 20.11 11.50 -7.70
N HIS A 72 19.25 12.19 -8.46
CA HIS A 72 17.98 12.72 -7.97
C HIS A 72 16.76 12.27 -8.80
N HIS A 73 15.65 12.01 -8.12
CA HIS A 73 14.32 11.88 -8.73
C HIS A 73 13.32 12.83 -8.05
N ARG A 74 12.80 13.80 -8.81
CA ARG A 74 11.88 14.84 -8.30
C ARG A 74 12.43 15.57 -7.06
N GLY A 75 13.70 15.97 -7.12
CA GLY A 75 14.40 16.66 -6.03
C GLY A 75 14.79 15.79 -4.82
N ARG A 76 14.60 14.46 -4.89
CA ARG A 76 15.03 13.54 -3.83
C ARG A 76 16.27 12.78 -4.25
N PRO A 77 17.30 12.66 -3.39
CA PRO A 77 18.33 11.64 -3.54
C PRO A 77 17.67 10.27 -3.72
N ILE A 78 18.13 9.50 -4.68
CA ILE A 78 17.60 8.15 -4.90
C ILE A 78 18.21 7.22 -3.85
N ASP A 79 17.41 6.83 -2.86
CA ASP A 79 17.79 5.79 -1.91
C ASP A 79 18.09 4.47 -2.66
N PRO A 80 19.35 4.00 -2.66
CA PRO A 80 19.76 2.78 -3.34
C PRO A 80 19.07 1.54 -2.75
N ALA A 81 18.73 1.60 -1.46
CA ALA A 81 18.08 0.56 -0.68
C ALA A 81 16.54 0.70 -0.64
N SER A 82 15.97 1.53 -1.51
CA SER A 82 14.52 1.77 -1.54
C SER A 82 13.71 0.54 -1.97
N ARG A 83 12.49 0.42 -1.42
CA ARG A 83 11.54 -0.65 -1.81
C ARG A 83 11.23 -0.66 -3.31
N SER A 84 11.30 0.48 -3.99
CA SER A 84 11.07 0.54 -5.43
C SER A 84 12.21 -0.04 -6.25
N ARG A 85 13.45 0.15 -5.81
CA ARG A 85 14.61 -0.47 -6.46
C ARG A 85 14.64 -1.97 -6.17
N PHE A 86 14.37 -2.35 -4.92
CA PHE A 86 14.20 -3.75 -4.55
C PHE A 86 13.15 -4.45 -5.41
N ALA A 87 11.95 -3.91 -5.54
CA ALA A 87 10.88 -4.54 -6.33
C ALA A 87 11.23 -4.67 -7.82
N LYS A 88 12.08 -3.78 -8.36
CA LYS A 88 12.61 -3.92 -9.73
C LYS A 88 13.67 -5.02 -9.82
N TRP A 89 14.55 -5.12 -8.82
CA TRP A 89 15.53 -6.21 -8.72
C TRP A 89 14.84 -7.57 -8.63
N VAL A 90 13.87 -7.74 -7.71
CA VAL A 90 13.09 -8.99 -7.58
C VAL A 90 12.40 -9.36 -8.89
N LYS A 91 11.85 -8.39 -9.63
CA LYS A 91 11.29 -8.65 -10.96
C LYS A 91 12.34 -9.18 -11.94
N ALA A 92 13.56 -8.63 -11.93
CA ALA A 92 14.61 -9.08 -12.83
C ALA A 92 15.10 -10.50 -12.47
N GLU A 93 15.21 -10.81 -11.18
CA GLU A 93 15.75 -12.09 -10.70
C GLU A 93 14.75 -13.25 -10.79
N ILE A 94 13.49 -13.03 -10.44
CA ILE A 94 12.49 -14.11 -10.29
C ILE A 94 11.13 -13.81 -10.94
N ASP A 95 11.07 -12.77 -11.79
CA ASP A 95 9.85 -12.32 -12.48
C ASP A 95 8.64 -12.01 -11.58
N LEU A 96 8.90 -11.66 -10.31
CA LEU A 96 7.83 -11.24 -9.41
C LEU A 96 7.42 -9.80 -9.71
N SER A 97 6.13 -9.58 -10.01
CA SER A 97 5.66 -8.22 -10.30
C SER A 97 5.91 -7.25 -9.13
N PRO A 98 6.32 -5.99 -9.39
CA PRO A 98 6.61 -5.03 -8.33
C PRO A 98 5.41 -4.78 -7.40
N SER A 99 4.20 -4.71 -7.96
CA SER A 99 2.96 -4.55 -7.20
C SER A 99 2.74 -5.71 -6.22
N TYR A 100 3.10 -6.94 -6.61
CA TYR A 100 2.98 -8.08 -5.72
C TYR A 100 4.09 -8.12 -4.67
N CYS A 101 5.33 -7.78 -5.04
CA CYS A 101 6.42 -7.58 -4.08
C CYS A 101 6.04 -6.58 -2.97
N TYR A 102 5.45 -5.44 -3.32
CA TYR A 102 4.96 -4.48 -2.33
C TYR A 102 3.88 -5.05 -1.40
N ARG A 103 2.96 -5.86 -1.96
CA ARG A 103 1.91 -6.51 -1.19
C ARG A 103 2.48 -7.46 -0.15
N LEU A 104 3.40 -8.35 -0.56
CA LEU A 104 4.05 -9.30 0.34
C LEU A 104 4.84 -8.59 1.45
N LEU A 105 5.65 -7.58 1.12
CA LEU A 105 6.36 -6.79 2.13
C LEU A 105 5.41 -6.06 3.11
N ASN A 106 4.22 -5.64 2.67
CA ASN A 106 3.22 -5.08 3.56
C ASN A 106 2.57 -6.13 4.45
N ALA A 107 2.37 -7.34 3.91
CA ALA A 107 1.78 -8.46 4.63
C ALA A 107 2.64 -8.87 5.83
N ASP A 108 3.95 -9.04 5.62
CA ASP A 108 4.89 -9.34 6.70
C ASP A 108 4.96 -8.16 7.71
N GLN A 109 4.98 -6.91 7.24
CA GLN A 109 4.92 -5.74 8.14
C GLN A 109 3.67 -5.73 9.03
N LEU A 110 2.50 -6.10 8.47
CA LEU A 110 1.27 -6.25 9.23
C LEU A 110 1.35 -7.45 10.18
N GLN A 111 1.83 -8.60 9.72
CA GLN A 111 1.93 -9.81 10.53
C GLN A 111 2.86 -9.61 11.73
N ARG A 112 3.97 -8.86 11.58
CA ARG A 112 4.93 -8.60 12.66
C ARG A 112 4.33 -7.87 13.86
N ILE A 113 3.35 -6.98 13.64
CA ILE A 113 2.73 -6.17 14.69
C ILE A 113 1.48 -6.81 15.33
N LEU A 114 0.95 -7.87 14.74
CA LEU A 114 -0.18 -8.61 15.31
C LEU A 114 0.31 -9.48 16.47
N SER A 115 -0.59 -9.76 17.42
CA SER A 115 -0.31 -10.68 18.54
C SER A 115 -0.04 -12.09 18.00
N PRO A 116 0.72 -12.95 18.70
CA PRO A 116 0.97 -14.32 18.27
C PRO A 116 -0.32 -15.09 17.95
N LYS A 117 -1.33 -15.01 18.83
CA LYS A 117 -2.66 -15.60 18.62
C LYS A 117 -3.32 -15.10 17.32
N ALA A 118 -3.22 -13.80 17.05
CA ALA A 118 -3.76 -13.23 15.82
C ALA A 118 -3.02 -13.68 14.56
N LYS A 119 -1.78 -14.17 14.65
CA LYS A 119 -1.04 -14.70 13.50
C LYS A 119 -1.50 -16.11 13.13
N GLU A 120 -1.91 -16.89 14.12
CA GLU A 120 -2.41 -18.26 13.94
C GLU A 120 -3.75 -18.29 13.17
N SER A 121 -4.54 -17.21 13.25
CA SER A 121 -5.83 -17.08 12.54
C SER A 121 -5.70 -16.63 11.08
N ILE A 122 -4.51 -16.24 10.61
CA ILE A 122 -4.30 -15.70 9.26
C ILE A 122 -4.09 -16.84 8.27
N SER A 123 -5.04 -17.01 7.35
CA SER A 123 -4.96 -18.04 6.31
C SER A 123 -4.00 -17.69 5.15
N GLY A 124 -3.76 -16.41 4.89
CA GLY A 124 -2.84 -15.97 3.84
C GLY A 124 -2.75 -14.45 3.69
N GLU A 125 -1.91 -13.98 2.77
CA GLU A 125 -1.70 -12.54 2.52
C GLU A 125 -3.00 -11.84 2.11
N THR A 126 -3.87 -12.53 1.39
CA THR A 126 -5.09 -11.94 0.85
C THR A 126 -5.96 -11.37 1.98
N ALA A 127 -6.09 -12.07 3.11
CA ALA A 127 -6.86 -11.62 4.26
C ALA A 127 -6.34 -10.30 4.86
N LEU A 128 -5.03 -10.05 4.79
CA LEU A 128 -4.38 -8.83 5.30
C LEU A 128 -4.47 -7.63 4.34
N ARG A 129 -4.77 -7.85 3.06
CA ARG A 129 -4.80 -6.79 2.02
C ARG A 129 -5.61 -5.54 2.42
N PRO A 130 -6.81 -5.65 3.01
CA PRO A 130 -7.58 -4.46 3.41
C PRO A 130 -6.82 -3.57 4.40
N LEU A 131 -6.01 -4.16 5.29
CA LEU A 131 -5.24 -3.44 6.30
C LEU A 131 -4.04 -2.68 5.73
N SER A 132 -3.60 -2.97 4.48
CA SER A 132 -2.57 -2.17 3.81
C SER A 132 -2.93 -0.67 3.71
N LYS A 133 -4.23 -0.34 3.78
CA LYS A 133 -4.70 1.04 3.88
C LYS A 133 -4.14 1.75 5.12
N LEU A 134 -3.99 1.05 6.24
CA LEU A 134 -3.48 1.60 7.49
C LEU A 134 -1.99 1.98 7.36
N ILE A 135 -1.18 1.16 6.68
CA ILE A 135 0.22 1.52 6.32
C ILE A 135 0.20 2.79 5.45
N LYS A 136 -0.64 2.80 4.40
CA LYS A 136 -0.83 3.96 3.51
C LYS A 136 -1.45 5.18 4.20
N GLN A 137 -1.77 5.11 5.48
CA GLN A 137 -2.30 6.25 6.23
C GLN A 137 -1.47 6.54 7.48
N ASN A 138 -0.32 5.89 7.66
CA ASN A 138 0.51 5.97 8.89
C ASN A 138 -0.25 5.61 10.17
N ARG A 139 -1.19 4.67 10.06
CA ARG A 139 -2.06 4.16 11.14
C ARG A 139 -1.75 2.72 11.48
N LEU A 140 -0.52 2.29 11.23
CA LEU A 140 -0.14 0.88 11.34
C LEU A 140 -0.42 0.34 12.76
N ALA A 141 -0.27 1.18 13.79
CA ALA A 141 -0.58 0.85 15.18
C ALA A 141 -2.06 0.48 15.44
N GLU A 142 -2.99 0.86 14.56
CA GLU A 142 -4.42 0.52 14.69
C GLU A 142 -4.72 -0.90 14.16
N ALA A 143 -3.82 -1.51 13.40
CA ALA A 143 -4.08 -2.79 12.75
C ALA A 143 -4.42 -3.93 13.73
N PRO A 144 -3.83 -4.05 14.93
CA PRO A 144 -4.19 -5.11 15.88
C PRO A 144 -5.65 -5.02 16.31
N VAL A 145 -6.15 -3.82 16.60
CA VAL A 145 -7.55 -3.59 17.01
C VAL A 145 -8.51 -3.92 15.86
N VAL A 146 -8.15 -3.51 14.64
CA VAL A 146 -8.96 -3.83 13.45
C VAL A 146 -8.97 -5.33 13.17
N TRP A 147 -7.85 -6.02 13.35
CA TRP A 147 -7.78 -7.46 13.14
C TRP A 147 -8.56 -8.24 14.19
N GLN A 148 -8.46 -7.87 15.47
CA GLN A 148 -9.28 -8.45 16.54
C GLN A 148 -10.78 -8.37 16.20
N ARG A 149 -11.23 -7.22 15.68
CA ARG A 149 -12.61 -7.08 15.22
C ARG A 149 -12.94 -7.99 14.03
N ALA A 150 -11.98 -8.27 13.15
CA ALA A 150 -12.17 -9.21 12.05
C ALA A 150 -12.30 -10.66 12.55
N GLU A 151 -11.57 -11.04 13.60
CA GLU A 151 -11.71 -12.33 14.30
C GLU A 151 -13.09 -12.48 14.95
N GLU A 152 -13.58 -11.45 15.64
CA GLU A 152 -14.93 -11.45 16.20
C GLU A 152 -16.01 -11.60 15.13
N LEU A 153 -15.82 -10.97 13.96
CA LEU A 153 -16.75 -11.07 12.84
C LEU A 153 -16.73 -12.43 12.13
N ALA A 154 -15.64 -13.18 12.30
CA ALA A 154 -15.48 -14.51 11.70
C ALA A 154 -16.09 -15.63 12.58
N ASP A 155 -16.53 -15.31 13.80
CA ASP A 155 -17.27 -16.21 14.70
C ASP A 155 -16.60 -17.59 14.89
N GLY A 156 -15.29 -17.58 15.16
CA GLY A 156 -14.50 -18.80 15.39
C GLY A 156 -13.87 -19.40 14.12
N GLU A 157 -14.21 -18.91 12.93
CA GLU A 157 -13.51 -19.21 11.69
C GLU A 157 -12.29 -18.28 11.45
N ALA A 158 -11.42 -18.64 10.50
CA ALA A 158 -10.32 -17.79 10.08
C ALA A 158 -10.83 -16.52 9.37
N PRO A 159 -10.39 -15.30 9.75
CA PRO A 159 -10.82 -14.07 9.10
C PRO A 159 -10.54 -14.03 7.59
N THR A 160 -11.54 -13.64 6.80
CA THR A 160 -11.42 -13.44 5.36
C THR A 160 -11.22 -11.96 5.01
N VAL A 161 -10.95 -11.67 3.73
CA VAL A 161 -10.94 -10.28 3.19
C VAL A 161 -12.22 -9.52 3.55
N THR A 162 -13.36 -10.20 3.51
CA THR A 162 -14.66 -9.58 3.79
C THR A 162 -14.76 -9.15 5.24
N HIS A 163 -14.32 -10.01 6.18
CA HIS A 163 -14.26 -9.68 7.60
C HIS A 163 -13.32 -8.51 7.87
N ALA A 164 -12.10 -8.55 7.31
CA ALA A 164 -11.13 -7.46 7.47
C ALA A 164 -11.60 -6.13 6.87
N ARG A 165 -12.30 -6.14 5.72
CA ARG A 165 -12.91 -4.91 5.14
C ARG A 165 -14.00 -4.35 6.04
N LYS A 166 -14.89 -5.19 6.56
CA LYS A 166 -15.96 -4.78 7.46
C LYS A 166 -15.42 -4.22 8.77
N ALA A 167 -14.46 -4.91 9.40
CA ALA A 167 -13.79 -4.45 10.61
C ALA A 167 -13.12 -3.08 10.43
N LEU A 168 -12.44 -2.87 9.29
CA LEU A 168 -11.82 -1.58 8.98
C LEU A 168 -12.85 -0.45 8.79
N ALA A 169 -13.99 -0.77 8.17
CA ALA A 169 -15.09 0.19 7.99
C ALA A 169 -15.74 0.54 9.35
N ASP A 170 -15.99 -0.46 10.20
CA ASP A 170 -16.53 -0.29 11.54
C ASP A 170 -15.59 0.57 12.40
N HIS A 171 -14.29 0.31 12.34
CA HIS A 171 -13.27 1.09 13.05
C HIS A 171 -13.19 2.54 12.53
N ASP A 172 -13.20 2.76 11.21
CA ASP A 172 -13.24 4.11 10.63
C ASP A 172 -14.51 4.87 11.08
N LYS A 173 -15.65 4.18 11.20
CA LYS A 173 -16.91 4.76 11.70
C LYS A 173 -16.83 5.09 13.20
N ALA A 174 -16.35 4.16 14.03
CA ALA A 174 -16.24 4.34 15.47
C ALA A 174 -15.28 5.48 15.87
N THR A 175 -14.20 5.67 15.11
CA THR A 175 -13.23 6.75 15.32
C THR A 175 -13.65 8.09 14.72
N GLY A 176 -14.89 8.20 14.22
CA GLY A 176 -15.42 9.45 13.66
C GLY A 176 -14.73 9.92 12.38
N ARG A 177 -14.08 9.01 11.62
CA ARG A 177 -13.32 9.38 10.42
C ARG A 177 -14.23 9.71 9.24
N THR A 178 -14.55 10.99 9.13
CA THR A 178 -15.24 11.56 7.96
C THR A 178 -14.31 11.69 6.73
N PRO A 179 -14.87 11.89 5.52
CA PRO A 179 -14.07 12.29 4.35
C PRO A 179 -13.21 13.54 4.59
N ALA A 180 -13.64 14.46 5.45
CA ALA A 180 -12.89 15.65 5.81
C ALA A 180 -11.63 15.35 6.64
N THR A 181 -11.72 14.47 7.64
CA THR A 181 -10.53 14.05 8.41
C THR A 181 -9.57 13.20 7.58
N LYS A 182 -10.07 12.47 6.56
CA LYS A 182 -9.22 11.80 5.56
C LYS A 182 -8.41 12.80 4.72
N ARG A 183 -8.99 13.95 4.34
CA ARG A 183 -8.29 15.04 3.63
C ARG A 183 -7.24 15.72 4.52
N GLN A 184 -7.56 15.96 5.79
CA GLN A 184 -6.57 16.46 6.76
C GLN A 184 -5.41 15.49 6.97
N GLY A 185 -5.68 14.18 7.10
CA GLY A 185 -4.62 13.17 7.20
C GLY A 185 -3.75 13.12 5.94
N TYR A 186 -4.33 13.30 4.76
CA TYR A 186 -3.57 13.45 3.51
C TYR A 186 -2.70 14.71 3.50
N ALA A 187 -3.23 15.85 3.95
CA ALA A 187 -2.48 17.10 4.07
C ALA A 187 -1.32 16.96 5.08
N GLN A 188 -1.55 16.40 6.26
CA GLN A 188 -0.52 16.13 7.26
C GLN A 188 0.55 15.16 6.75
N ARG A 189 0.15 14.10 6.03
CA ARG A 189 1.10 13.21 5.36
C ARG A 189 1.93 13.96 4.33
N THR A 190 1.30 14.80 3.51
CA THR A 190 1.99 15.60 2.50
C THR A 190 3.00 16.54 3.17
N ILE A 191 2.61 17.20 4.26
CA ILE A 191 3.50 18.05 5.07
C ILE A 191 4.66 17.24 5.64
N ARG A 192 4.40 16.07 6.26
CA ARG A 192 5.44 15.22 6.83
C ARG A 192 6.40 14.69 5.77
N GLU A 193 5.88 14.29 4.62
CA GLU A 193 6.68 13.84 3.48
C GLU A 193 7.50 14.98 2.86
N SER A 194 6.97 16.20 2.83
CA SER A 194 7.68 17.41 2.41
C SER A 194 8.74 17.85 3.40
N ARG A 195 8.48 17.74 4.72
CA ARG A 195 9.48 18.00 5.75
C ARG A 195 10.61 16.97 5.69
N LYS A 196 10.26 15.69 5.57
CA LYS A 196 11.26 14.64 5.39
C LYS A 196 12.07 14.84 4.11
N LYS A 197 11.43 15.24 2.99
CA LYS A 197 12.12 15.64 1.74
C LYS A 197 13.17 16.71 1.99
N ALA A 198 12.81 17.76 2.72
CA ALA A 198 13.71 18.87 3.00
C ALA A 198 14.90 18.44 3.87
N VAL A 199 14.66 17.63 4.91
CA VAL A 199 15.72 17.09 5.78
C VAL A 199 16.65 16.15 5.01
N ASP A 200 16.11 15.17 4.29
CA ASP A 200 16.91 14.22 3.52
C ASP A 200 17.75 14.94 2.44
N TYR A 201 17.23 16.02 1.84
CA TYR A 201 17.97 16.86 0.90
C TYR A 201 19.09 17.66 1.58
N PHE A 202 18.79 18.28 2.73
CA PHE A 202 19.75 19.02 3.53
C PHE A 202 20.94 18.13 3.95
N ASP A 203 20.65 16.96 4.53
CA ASP A 203 21.68 16.00 4.97
C ASP A 203 22.56 15.55 3.79
N TYR A 204 21.96 15.35 2.61
CA TYR A 204 22.70 14.99 1.40
C TYR A 204 23.63 16.10 0.92
N VAL A 205 23.15 17.35 0.82
CA VAL A 205 23.97 18.48 0.37
C VAL A 205 25.14 18.71 1.34
N LEU A 206 24.94 18.53 2.64
CA LEU A 206 26.04 18.62 3.61
C LEU A 206 27.09 17.51 3.46
N GLN A 207 26.67 16.29 3.12
CA GLN A 207 27.60 15.14 3.01
C GLN A 207 28.29 15.04 1.65
N HIS A 208 27.62 15.48 0.59
CA HIS A 208 27.99 15.18 -0.79
C HIS A 208 27.90 16.38 -1.75
N GLY A 209 27.38 17.51 -1.29
CA GLY A 209 27.21 18.70 -2.11
C GLY A 209 28.53 19.39 -2.44
N SER A 210 28.56 20.06 -3.58
CA SER A 210 29.61 21.02 -3.91
C SER A 210 29.51 22.26 -3.02
N LYS A 211 30.53 23.11 -3.06
CA LYS A 211 30.51 24.38 -2.32
C LYS A 211 29.39 25.29 -2.82
N GLU A 212 29.11 25.25 -4.12
CA GLU A 212 28.00 25.97 -4.76
C GLU A 212 26.64 25.45 -4.26
N ASP A 213 26.43 24.13 -4.17
CA ASP A 213 25.17 23.54 -3.69
C ASP A 213 24.88 23.95 -2.22
N ILE A 214 25.93 23.99 -1.38
CA ILE A 214 25.81 24.44 0.01
C ILE A 214 25.44 25.92 0.09
N GLN A 215 26.01 26.76 -0.77
CA GLN A 215 25.69 28.19 -0.81
C GLN A 215 24.26 28.44 -1.29
N GLU A 216 23.79 27.71 -2.31
CA GLU A 216 22.41 27.80 -2.80
C GLU A 216 21.41 27.38 -1.71
N LEU A 217 21.69 26.27 -1.00
CA LEU A 217 20.87 25.82 0.11
C LEU A 217 20.79 26.83 1.25
N LEU A 218 21.92 27.46 1.61
CA LEU A 218 21.95 28.50 2.65
C LEU A 218 21.15 29.74 2.24
N ALA A 219 21.24 30.15 0.97
CA ALA A 219 20.45 31.27 0.44
C ALA A 219 18.94 30.96 0.47
N GLU A 220 18.53 29.74 0.10
CA GLU A 220 17.12 29.33 0.18
C GLU A 220 16.63 29.33 1.64
N LEU A 221 17.44 28.83 2.58
CA LEU A 221 17.09 28.84 4.01
C LEU A 221 16.97 30.25 4.58
N ASP A 222 17.87 31.17 4.22
CA ASP A 222 17.82 32.56 4.66
C ASP A 222 16.57 33.30 4.13
N GLN A 223 16.22 33.06 2.86
CA GLN A 223 14.97 33.56 2.28
C GLN A 223 13.76 33.02 3.04
N ARG A 224 13.69 31.71 3.31
CA ARG A 224 12.57 31.09 4.03
C ARG A 224 12.46 31.56 5.47
N TYR A 225 13.59 31.79 6.14
CA TYR A 225 13.62 32.36 7.49
C TYR A 225 13.07 33.79 7.49
N THR A 226 13.46 34.60 6.50
CA THR A 226 12.95 35.97 6.32
C THR A 226 11.44 35.99 6.09
N GLU A 227 10.92 35.13 5.21
CA GLU A 227 9.47 34.97 4.98
C GLU A 227 8.72 34.57 6.27
N PHE A 228 9.32 33.69 7.07
CA PHE A 228 8.74 33.24 8.34
C PHE A 228 8.69 34.35 9.39
N GLU A 229 9.76 35.14 9.54
CA GLU A 229 9.79 36.28 10.46
C GLU A 229 8.77 37.36 10.08
N GLN A 230 8.64 37.66 8.78
CA GLN A 230 7.62 38.59 8.29
C GLN A 230 6.20 38.09 8.59
N TYR A 231 5.94 36.79 8.38
CA TYR A 231 4.66 36.18 8.72
C TYR A 231 4.38 36.25 10.24
N ARG A 232 5.38 35.96 11.08
CA ARG A 232 5.26 36.00 12.54
C ARG A 232 4.92 37.41 13.01
N LEU A 233 5.68 38.41 12.57
CA LEU A 233 5.48 39.82 12.94
C LEU A 233 4.13 40.37 12.44
N GLY A 234 3.68 39.96 11.25
CA GLY A 234 2.35 40.33 10.73
C GLY A 234 1.18 39.70 11.49
N LYS A 235 1.40 38.56 12.15
CA LYS A 235 0.39 37.88 12.97
C LYS A 235 0.25 38.48 14.38
N ASP A 236 1.33 39.01 14.92
CA ASP A 236 1.34 39.66 16.25
C ASP A 236 0.78 41.10 16.21
N ALA A 237 0.57 41.66 15.01
CA ALA A 237 0.02 43.00 14.78
C ALA A 237 -1.50 43.01 14.43
N SER A 238 -2.15 41.84 14.37
CA SER A 238 -3.59 41.67 14.08
C SER A 238 -4.32 41.06 15.29
#